data_AF-A0A5B9W8S2-F1
#
_entry.id   AF-A0A5B9W8S2-F1
#
_cell.length_a   1.000
_cell.length_b   1.000
_cell.length_c   1.000
_cell.angle_alpha   90.00
_cell.angle_beta   90.00
_cell.angle_gamma   90.00
#
_symmetry.space_group_name_H-M   'P 1'
#
loop_
_entity.id
_entity.type
_entity.pdbx_description
1 polymer ?
#
loop_
_entity_poly.entity_id
_entity_poly.type
_entity_poly.pdbx_seq_one_letter_code
_entity_poly.pdbx_strand_id
1 'polypeptide(L)'
;MTGGSPRVPVRVVTEPEFHARLVEVAASLPADQIGSVTGPGRSGAVAAVYASHLLGVPFIPYGSQCPTHLGCLLIIDTARESGATLRKAERRYSEAKPIVVACFEEPPRVAF
;
A
#
# COMPACT_ATOMS: atom_id res chain seq x y z
N MET A 1 -15.96 29.78 -25.13
CA MET A 1 -16.72 29.20 -24.01
C MET A 1 -15.95 27.99 -23.52
N THR A 2 -15.13 28.15 -22.49
CA THR A 2 -14.35 27.06 -21.87
C THR A 2 -15.24 26.36 -20.85
N GLY A 3 -15.85 25.24 -21.24
CA GLY A 3 -16.57 24.36 -20.31
C GLY A 3 -15.57 23.73 -19.35
N GLY A 4 -15.49 24.28 -18.13
CA GLY A 4 -14.79 23.62 -17.04
C GLY A 4 -15.52 22.32 -16.72
N SER A 5 -14.85 21.19 -16.95
CA SER A 5 -15.37 19.89 -16.54
C SER A 5 -15.67 19.93 -15.04
N PRO A 6 -16.86 19.49 -14.58
CA PRO A 6 -17.19 19.50 -13.16
C PRO A 6 -16.16 18.67 -12.40
N ARG A 7 -15.52 19.25 -11.38
CA ARG A 7 -14.65 18.50 -10.46
C ARG A 7 -15.52 17.45 -9.78
N VAL A 8 -15.29 16.17 -10.08
CA VAL A 8 -15.90 15.07 -9.33
C VAL A 8 -15.53 15.27 -7.86
N PRO A 9 -16.51 15.36 -6.93
CA PRO A 9 -16.21 15.53 -5.53
C PRO A 9 -15.35 14.36 -5.05
N VAL A 10 -14.20 14.69 -4.47
CA VAL A 10 -13.25 13.70 -3.98
C VAL A 10 -13.86 13.03 -2.76
N ARG A 11 -14.24 11.75 -2.89
CA ARG A 11 -14.64 10.92 -1.75
C ARG A 11 -13.46 10.77 -0.79
N VAL A 12 -13.64 11.19 0.46
CA VAL A 12 -12.67 10.99 1.54
C VAL A 12 -13.05 9.73 2.31
N VAL A 13 -12.10 8.80 2.44
CA VAL A 13 -12.25 7.54 3.20
C VAL A 13 -11.94 7.80 4.67
N THR A 14 -12.79 7.32 5.57
CA THR A 14 -12.55 7.36 7.02
C THR A 14 -11.56 6.27 7.45
N GLU A 15 -10.95 6.40 8.62
CA GLU A 15 -10.05 5.35 9.13
C GLU A 15 -10.75 3.98 9.26
N PRO A 16 -11.98 3.85 9.79
CA PRO A 16 -12.65 2.55 9.86
C PRO A 16 -12.93 1.92 8.48
N GLU A 17 -13.27 2.74 7.48
CA GLU A 17 -13.43 2.25 6.10
C GLU A 17 -12.11 1.81 5.50
N PHE A 18 -11.01 2.54 5.77
CA PHE A 18 -9.67 2.15 5.36
C PHE A 18 -9.26 0.82 6.02
N HIS A 19 -9.48 0.68 7.34
CA HIS A 19 -9.17 -0.54 8.07
C HIS A 19 -9.98 -1.74 7.54
N ALA A 20 -11.29 -1.59 7.33
CA ALA A 20 -12.12 -2.64 6.75
C ALA A 20 -11.60 -3.08 5.38
N ARG A 21 -11.25 -2.12 4.52
CA ARG A 21 -10.68 -2.42 3.21
C ARG A 21 -9.33 -3.12 3.30
N LEU A 22 -8.48 -2.70 4.24
CA LEU A 22 -7.17 -3.32 4.45
C LEU A 22 -7.31 -4.78 4.91
N VAL A 23 -8.27 -5.09 5.77
CA VAL A 23 -8.57 -6.47 6.20
C VAL A 23 -8.97 -7.35 5.01
N GLU A 24 -9.84 -6.85 4.13
CA GLU A 24 -10.21 -7.56 2.89
C GLU A 24 -9.00 -7.81 1.99
N VAL A 25 -8.16 -6.78 1.82
CA VAL A 25 -6.93 -6.88 1.02
C VAL A 25 -6.01 -7.92 1.64
N ALA A 26 -5.72 -7.85 2.94
CA ALA A 26 -4.85 -8.78 3.65
C ALA A 26 -5.34 -10.23 3.54
N ALA A 27 -6.65 -10.46 3.63
CA ALA A 27 -7.25 -11.79 3.50
C ALA A 27 -7.08 -12.40 2.09
N SER A 28 -6.84 -11.58 1.07
CA SER A 28 -6.59 -12.04 -0.30
C SER A 28 -5.11 -12.33 -0.61
N LEU A 29 -4.20 -12.03 0.32
CA LEU A 29 -2.75 -12.19 0.12
C LEU A 29 -2.27 -13.60 0.48
N PRO A 30 -1.18 -14.09 -0.13
CA PRO A 30 -0.49 -15.29 0.31
C PRO A 30 0.30 -14.99 1.60
N ALA A 31 -0.42 -14.84 2.71
CA ALA A 31 0.14 -14.37 3.99
C ALA A 31 1.28 -15.25 4.52
N ASP A 32 1.27 -16.55 4.21
CA ASP A 32 2.31 -17.52 4.55
C ASP A 32 3.65 -17.27 3.84
N GLN A 33 3.65 -16.54 2.73
CA GLN A 33 4.85 -16.21 1.96
C GLN A 33 5.40 -14.82 2.28
N ILE A 34 4.62 -13.96 2.96
CA ILE A 34 5.01 -12.58 3.25
C ILE A 34 5.88 -12.57 4.52
N GLY A 35 7.12 -12.12 4.37
CA GLY A 35 8.09 -12.06 5.46
C GLY A 35 8.27 -10.69 6.09
N SER A 36 7.86 -9.64 5.37
CA SER A 36 8.00 -8.25 5.80
C SER A 36 7.12 -7.33 4.95
N VAL A 37 6.91 -6.10 5.41
CA VAL A 37 6.10 -5.11 4.71
C VAL A 37 6.78 -3.74 4.67
N THR A 38 6.59 -3.01 3.58
CA THR A 38 6.97 -1.60 3.45
C THR A 38 5.89 -0.82 2.69
N GLY A 39 5.96 0.52 2.78
CA GLY A 39 5.05 1.39 2.06
C GLY A 39 5.73 2.70 1.69
N PRO A 40 5.71 3.11 0.41
CA PRO A 40 6.36 4.34 -0.03
C PRO A 40 5.59 5.59 0.40
N GLY A 41 6.32 6.65 0.75
CA GLY A 41 5.72 7.93 1.14
C GLY A 41 5.01 7.90 2.49
N ARG A 42 4.33 8.99 2.85
CA ARG A 42 3.67 9.13 4.16
C ARG A 42 2.45 8.21 4.29
N SER A 43 1.57 8.22 3.28
CA SER A 43 0.36 7.40 3.29
C SER A 43 0.66 5.92 3.21
N GLY A 44 1.58 5.51 2.34
CA GLY A 44 2.01 4.11 2.24
C GLY A 44 2.63 3.60 3.54
N ALA A 45 3.40 4.42 4.27
CA ALA A 45 3.93 4.04 5.58
C ALA A 45 2.81 3.72 6.59
N VAL A 46 1.69 4.47 6.59
CA VAL A 46 0.53 4.17 7.44
C VAL A 46 -0.08 2.82 7.06
N ALA A 47 -0.31 2.57 5.76
CA ALA A 47 -0.84 1.29 5.30
C ALA A 47 0.08 0.10 5.65
N ALA A 48 1.39 0.30 5.54
CA ALA A 48 2.38 -0.72 5.86
C ALA A 48 2.41 -1.06 7.36
N VAL A 49 2.22 -0.08 8.25
CA VAL A 49 2.14 -0.32 9.70
C VAL A 49 0.89 -1.12 10.06
N TYR A 50 -0.27 -0.77 9.49
CA TYR A 50 -1.48 -1.56 9.73
C TYR A 50 -1.34 -2.99 9.19
N ALA A 51 -0.81 -3.14 7.96
CA ALA A 51 -0.59 -4.46 7.37
C ALA A 51 0.42 -5.30 8.18
N SER A 52 1.47 -4.67 8.71
CA SER A 52 2.44 -5.31 9.61
C SER A 52 1.75 -5.91 10.83
N HIS A 53 0.82 -5.15 11.45
CA HIS A 53 0.06 -5.61 12.60
C HIS A 53 -0.90 -6.76 12.24
N LEU A 54 -1.63 -6.65 11.13
CA LEU A 54 -2.59 -7.67 10.70
C LEU A 54 -1.92 -9.00 10.31
N LEU A 55 -0.77 -8.93 9.63
CA LEU A 55 -0.06 -10.11 9.14
C LEU A 55 0.94 -10.67 10.17
N GLY A 56 1.26 -9.92 11.23
CA GLY A 56 2.27 -10.33 12.22
C GLY A 56 3.70 -10.34 11.68
N VAL A 57 4.00 -9.50 10.69
CA VAL A 57 5.31 -9.43 10.00
C VAL A 57 5.98 -8.08 10.24
N PRO A 58 7.32 -7.99 10.24
CA PRO A 58 8.02 -6.73 10.50
C PRO A 58 7.75 -5.67 9.42
N PHE A 59 7.51 -4.43 9.88
CA PHE A 59 7.58 -3.24 9.04
C PHE A 59 9.03 -2.82 8.78
N ILE A 60 9.36 -2.57 7.51
CA ILE A 60 10.65 -2.08 7.05
C ILE A 60 10.47 -0.68 6.49
N PRO A 61 11.16 0.35 7.00
CA PRO A 61 11.08 1.70 6.45
C PRO A 61 11.46 1.75 4.97
N TYR A 62 10.64 2.42 4.15
CA TYR A 62 10.93 2.56 2.73
C TYR A 62 12.28 3.26 2.51
N GLY A 63 13.10 2.69 1.64
CA GLY A 63 14.48 3.12 1.41
C GLY A 63 15.53 2.21 2.06
N SER A 64 15.18 1.52 3.15
CA SER A 64 16.09 0.64 3.89
C SER A 64 16.33 -0.69 3.17
N GLN A 65 17.38 -1.41 3.59
CA GLN A 65 17.67 -2.77 3.12
C GLN A 65 16.57 -3.73 3.60
N CYS A 66 16.03 -4.53 2.68
CA CYS A 66 15.03 -5.54 3.00
C CYS A 66 15.71 -6.89 3.26
N PRO A 67 15.42 -7.58 4.37
CA PRO A 67 15.92 -8.93 4.62
C PRO A 67 15.25 -9.93 3.67
N THR A 68 16.02 -10.53 2.76
CA THR A 68 15.51 -11.45 1.72
C THR A 68 15.27 -12.89 2.21
N HIS A 69 15.74 -13.22 3.42
CA HIS A 69 15.58 -14.55 4.02
C HIS A 69 14.25 -14.73 4.76
N LEU A 70 13.46 -13.67 4.96
CA LEU A 70 12.19 -13.73 5.69
C LEU A 70 11.01 -14.17 4.82
N GLY A 71 11.17 -14.17 3.49
CA GLY A 71 10.08 -14.40 2.53
C GLY A 71 9.97 -13.25 1.53
N CYS A 72 8.79 -13.10 0.93
CA CYS A 72 8.46 -12.01 0.02
C CYS A 72 8.26 -10.69 0.78
N LEU A 73 8.63 -9.57 0.17
CA LEU A 73 8.30 -8.23 0.67
C LEU A 73 6.92 -7.80 0.18
N LEU A 74 5.99 -7.48 1.09
CA LEU A 74 4.77 -6.77 0.73
C LEU A 74 5.07 -5.26 0.57
N ILE A 75 4.78 -4.70 -0.59
CA ILE A 75 4.77 -3.25 -0.84
C ILE A 75 3.32 -2.80 -0.91
N ILE A 76 2.88 -2.02 0.07
CA ILE A 76 1.49 -1.58 0.17
C ILE A 76 1.38 -0.05 0.20
N ASP A 77 0.35 0.49 -0.46
CA ASP A 77 -0.03 1.90 -0.38
C ASP A 77 -1.53 2.04 -0.10
N THR A 78 -1.95 3.21 0.38
CA THR A 78 -3.36 3.49 0.68
C THR A 78 -4.18 3.57 -0.59
N ALA A 79 -3.66 4.21 -1.64
CA ALA A 79 -4.36 4.38 -2.90
C ALA A 79 -3.39 4.39 -4.08
N ARG A 80 -3.88 3.96 -5.25
CA ARG A 80 -3.17 4.01 -6.51
C ARG A 80 -3.88 4.94 -7.48
N GLU A 81 -3.17 6.00 -7.90
CA GLU A 81 -3.58 6.86 -9.01
C GLU A 81 -2.96 6.33 -10.32
N SER A 82 -1.77 6.79 -10.69
CA SER A 82 -1.06 6.31 -11.88
C SER A 82 -0.22 5.03 -11.65
N GLY A 83 -0.02 4.65 -10.38
CA GLY A 83 0.85 3.54 -9.96
C GLY A 83 2.35 3.77 -10.14
N ALA A 84 2.79 4.97 -10.54
CA ALA A 84 4.21 5.25 -10.77
C ALA A 84 5.09 5.03 -9.53
N THR A 85 4.59 5.43 -8.35
CA THR A 85 5.24 5.23 -7.05
C THR A 85 5.44 3.75 -6.75
N LEU A 86 4.39 2.95 -6.90
CA LEU A 86 4.44 1.50 -6.66
C LEU A 86 5.37 0.79 -7.64
N ARG A 87 5.34 1.13 -8.93
CA ARG A 87 6.30 0.59 -9.92
C ARG A 87 7.77 0.94 -9.59
N LYS A 88 8.01 2.14 -9.05
CA LYS A 88 9.35 2.53 -8.59
C LYS A 88 9.79 1.73 -7.36
N ALA A 89 8.86 1.50 -6.43
CA ALA A 89 9.11 0.70 -5.24
C ALA A 89 9.39 -0.77 -5.60
N GLU A 90 8.59 -1.36 -6.48
CA GLU A 90 8.77 -2.72 -7.00
C GLU A 90 10.17 -2.92 -7.60
N ARG A 91 10.60 -2.00 -8.49
CA ARG A 91 11.95 -2.05 -9.06
C ARG A 91 13.06 -1.91 -8.03
N ARG A 92 12.87 -1.09 -6.99
CA ARG A 92 13.86 -0.90 -5.92
C ARG A 92 14.09 -2.18 -5.12
N TYR A 93 13.05 -2.98 -4.94
CA TYR A 93 13.06 -4.16 -4.07
C TYR A 93 12.94 -5.48 -4.83
N SER A 94 13.32 -5.51 -6.11
CA SER A 94 13.17 -6.69 -6.98
C SER A 94 13.78 -7.97 -6.39
N GLU A 95 14.91 -7.85 -5.70
CA GLU A 95 15.60 -8.98 -5.04
C GLU A 95 14.80 -9.60 -3.90
N ALA A 96 13.86 -8.86 -3.30
CA ALA A 96 13.00 -9.31 -2.21
C ALA A 96 11.67 -9.92 -2.70
N LYS A 97 11.55 -10.22 -4.00
CA LYS A 97 10.37 -10.84 -4.63
C LYS A 97 9.07 -10.10 -4.24
N PRO A 98 8.95 -8.80 -4.57
CA PRO A 98 7.93 -7.96 -3.99
C PRO A 98 6.52 -8.35 -4.47
N ILE A 99 5.57 -8.33 -3.54
CA ILE A 99 4.12 -8.36 -3.83
C ILE A 99 3.61 -6.93 -3.67
N VAL A 100 2.96 -6.38 -4.70
CA VAL A 100 2.62 -4.95 -4.76
C VAL A 100 1.12 -4.75 -4.76
N VAL A 101 0.61 -3.98 -3.79
CA VAL A 101 -0.83 -3.81 -3.57
C VAL A 101 -1.17 -2.36 -3.21
N ALA A 102 -2.35 -1.91 -3.60
CA ALA A 102 -2.97 -0.69 -3.10
C ALA A 102 -4.33 -1.01 -2.51
N CYS A 103 -4.72 -0.31 -1.43
CA CYS A 103 -6.01 -0.56 -0.80
C CYS A 103 -7.17 -0.06 -1.67
N PHE A 104 -6.96 1.06 -2.36
CA PHE A 104 -7.93 1.68 -3.27
C PHE A 104 -7.32 2.01 -4.64
N GLU A 105 -8.13 1.93 -5.69
CA GLU A 105 -7.85 2.63 -6.96
C GLU A 105 -8.55 3.99 -6.91
N GLU A 106 -7.83 5.08 -7.19
CA GLU A 106 -8.45 6.41 -7.17
C GLU A 106 -9.56 6.53 -8.25
N PRO A 107 -10.65 7.31 -7.99
CA PRO A 107 -10.89 8.16 -6.82
C PRO A 107 -11.63 7.43 -5.69
N PRO A 108 -10.94 7.14 -4.57
CA PRO A 108 -11.12 7.94 -3.35
C PRO A 108 -9.77 8.33 -2.69
N ARG A 109 -9.77 9.41 -1.88
CA ARG A 109 -8.60 9.82 -1.08
C ARG A 109 -8.73 9.35 0.36
N VAL A 110 -7.64 8.85 0.93
CA VAL A 110 -7.60 8.49 2.36
C VAL A 110 -7.06 9.68 3.15
N ALA A 111 -7.82 10.13 4.16
CA ALA A 111 -7.38 11.16 5.09
C ALA A 111 -7.23 10.54 6.47
N PHE A 112 -6.12 10.86 7.13
CA PHE A 112 -5.77 10.43 8.49
C PHE A 112 -5.59 11.67 9.35
#